data_AF-A0A345PE16-F1
#
_entry.id   AF-A0A345PE16-F1
#
_cell.length_a   1.000
_cell.length_b   1.000
_cell.length_c   1.000
_cell.angle_alpha   90.00
_cell.angle_beta   90.00
_cell.angle_gamma   90.00
#
_symmetry.space_group_name_H-M   'P 1'
#
loop_
_entity.id
_entity.type
_entity.pdbx_description
1 polymer ?
#
loop_
_entity_poly.entity_id
_entity_poly.type
_entity_poly.pdbx_seq_one_letter_code
_entity_poly.pdbx_strand_id
1 'polypeptide(L)'
;MKNSFEKEFNQIMSEEKEMPVKVRKSLDQSYDIIRAKSKKKKVNFIWKRVATAACALIVTGVVLTNEHVMASINEFFNFGDKGIEQAINNGFIQESDSTITDQGIKITLDKHFSDANKLGLNFHLAFEDPSILNNVREVSMDYRLKNGDGDYIYEFIPDTKPLKGDNRYTSGSEHQNPILDIKTGEIQYDVLTDSNEGVIPSLRDAVIEVESVNVFYNTGEIKKIDGNWKLSVANKDNEKPDLTVQYAMKDQTSIIQVTKANANPTSLNLTFSLDGIYENENTFVDMKIVDEDGNEYGVTGFRKSTRNNKTIISTNFPITSYSEANKLKLIVEGIGEVELLKK
;
A
#
# COMPACT_ATOMS: atom_id res chain seq x y z
N MET A 1 -17.18 24.74 40.69
CA MET A 1 -17.18 24.22 39.30
C MET A 1 -16.93 22.70 39.19
N LYS A 2 -16.49 21.96 40.22
CA LYS A 2 -16.38 20.47 40.16
C LYS A 2 -17.73 19.72 40.22
N ASN A 3 -18.75 20.28 40.88
CA ASN A 3 -20.01 19.56 41.16
C ASN A 3 -20.99 19.42 39.99
N SER A 4 -20.80 20.12 38.86
CA SER A 4 -21.71 20.01 37.70
C SER A 4 -21.32 18.84 36.78
N PHE A 5 -20.03 18.65 36.54
CA PHE A 5 -19.52 17.59 35.67
C PHE A 5 -19.76 16.19 36.28
N GLU A 6 -19.55 16.04 37.59
CA GLU A 6 -19.83 14.78 38.30
C GLU A 6 -21.32 14.44 38.33
N LYS A 7 -22.21 15.45 38.30
CA LYS A 7 -23.65 15.23 38.20
C LYS A 7 -24.07 14.82 36.79
N GLU A 8 -23.57 15.49 35.75
CA GLU A 8 -23.83 15.12 34.35
C GLU A 8 -23.28 13.72 34.03
N PHE A 9 -22.08 13.39 34.51
CA PHE A 9 -21.47 12.09 34.27
C PHE A 9 -22.25 10.94 34.93
N ASN A 10 -22.69 11.13 36.18
CA ASN A 10 -23.52 10.14 36.87
C ASN A 10 -24.91 10.00 36.24
N GLN A 11 -25.45 11.07 35.63
CA GLN A 11 -26.72 11.01 34.91
C GLN A 11 -26.60 10.23 33.59
N ILE A 12 -25.51 10.41 32.84
CA ILE A 12 -25.26 9.67 31.60
C ILE A 12 -25.01 8.17 31.87
N MET A 13 -24.37 7.82 32.98
CA MET A 13 -24.10 6.43 33.37
C MET A 13 -25.31 5.70 33.96
N SER A 14 -26.32 6.44 34.46
CA SER A 14 -27.53 5.85 35.04
C SER A 14 -28.71 5.78 34.07
N GLU A 15 -28.60 6.37 32.88
CA GLU A 15 -29.54 6.13 31.79
C GLU A 15 -29.31 4.72 31.22
N GLU A 16 -30.21 3.79 31.52
CA GLU A 16 -30.37 2.56 30.74
C GLU A 16 -30.76 2.95 29.30
N LYS A 17 -29.76 3.18 28.46
CA LYS A 17 -29.98 3.36 27.03
C LYS A 17 -30.51 2.04 26.47
N GLU A 18 -31.81 2.00 26.22
CA GLU A 18 -32.42 0.89 25.53
C GLU A 18 -31.70 0.66 24.20
N MET A 19 -31.08 -0.51 24.10
CA MET A 19 -30.35 -0.92 22.92
C MET A 19 -31.28 -0.84 21.72
N PRO A 20 -30.93 -0.08 20.64
CA PRO A 20 -31.79 0.06 19.48
C PRO A 20 -32.22 -1.32 18.99
N VAL A 21 -33.51 -1.50 18.69
CA VAL A 21 -34.11 -2.80 18.34
C VAL A 21 -33.33 -3.53 17.25
N LYS A 22 -32.72 -2.78 16.32
CA LYS A 22 -31.85 -3.32 15.25
C LYS A 22 -30.56 -3.94 15.78
N VAL A 23 -29.92 -3.33 16.77
CA VAL A 23 -28.70 -3.82 17.43
C VAL A 23 -29.03 -5.04 18.30
N ARG A 24 -30.13 -4.99 19.06
CA ARG A 24 -30.59 -6.13 19.87
C ARG A 24 -30.94 -7.35 19.01
N LYS A 25 -31.66 -7.13 17.90
CA LYS A 25 -31.99 -8.19 16.94
C LYS A 25 -30.74 -8.80 16.29
N SER A 26 -29.72 -7.98 15.99
CA SER A 26 -28.45 -8.48 15.45
C SER A 26 -27.65 -9.30 16.47
N LEU A 27 -27.67 -8.89 17.75
CA LEU A 27 -27.05 -9.65 18.84
C LEU A 27 -27.77 -10.97 19.08
N ASP A 28 -29.10 -10.95 19.13
CA ASP A 28 -29.92 -12.15 19.30
C ASP A 28 -29.72 -13.13 18.14
N GLN A 29 -29.65 -12.65 16.90
CA GLN A 29 -29.35 -13.47 15.72
C GLN A 29 -27.96 -14.12 15.80
N SER A 30 -26.94 -13.37 16.21
CA SER A 30 -25.59 -13.91 16.41
C SER A 30 -25.57 -14.97 17.52
N TYR A 31 -26.26 -14.72 18.63
CA TYR A 31 -26.38 -15.68 19.74
C TYR A 31 -27.15 -16.94 19.32
N ASP A 32 -28.21 -16.82 18.54
CA ASP A 32 -28.98 -17.96 18.03
C ASP A 32 -28.16 -18.80 17.05
N ILE A 33 -27.32 -18.18 16.21
CA ILE A 33 -26.37 -18.89 15.33
C ILE A 33 -25.34 -19.68 16.16
N ILE A 34 -24.77 -19.06 17.20
CA ILE A 34 -23.80 -19.70 18.11
C ILE A 34 -24.47 -20.85 18.87
N ARG A 35 -25.71 -20.65 19.34
CA ARG A 35 -26.49 -21.65 20.08
C ARG A 35 -26.97 -22.80 19.20
N ALA A 36 -27.28 -22.54 17.94
CA ALA A 36 -27.59 -23.56 16.94
C ALA A 36 -26.35 -24.41 16.59
N LYS A 37 -25.16 -23.80 16.56
CA LYS A 37 -23.88 -24.51 16.40
C LYS A 37 -23.53 -25.36 17.63
N SER A 38 -23.87 -24.93 18.85
CA SER A 38 -23.56 -25.66 20.08
C SER A 38 -24.51 -26.83 20.41
N LYS A 39 -25.65 -26.97 19.70
CA LYS A 39 -26.66 -28.01 19.97
C LYS A 39 -26.64 -29.23 19.02
N LYS A 40 -25.56 -29.48 18.26
CA LYS A 40 -25.43 -30.75 17.51
C LYS A 40 -24.69 -31.84 18.32
N LYS A 41 -25.51 -32.78 18.81
CA LYS A 41 -25.27 -34.15 19.34
C LYS A 41 -23.84 -34.58 19.70
N LYS A 42 -23.68 -34.95 20.98
CA LYS A 42 -22.68 -35.90 21.51
C LYS A 42 -22.69 -37.20 20.68
N VAL A 43 -21.59 -37.49 20.00
CA VAL A 43 -21.21 -38.85 19.61
C VAL A 43 -19.79 -39.07 20.11
N ASN A 44 -19.65 -39.96 21.10
CA ASN A 44 -18.36 -40.47 21.55
C ASN A 44 -17.77 -41.35 20.44
N PHE A 45 -16.63 -40.97 19.86
CA PHE A 45 -15.65 -41.94 19.38
C PHE A 45 -14.24 -41.34 19.33
N ILE A 46 -13.27 -42.21 19.56
CA ILE A 46 -11.96 -41.94 20.14
C ILE A 46 -10.88 -41.73 19.07
N TRP A 47 -9.95 -40.83 19.41
CA TRP A 47 -8.53 -40.73 19.03
C TRP A 47 -8.05 -40.02 17.74
N LYS A 48 -7.29 -38.95 18.03
CA LYS A 48 -5.95 -38.64 17.51
C LYS A 48 -5.78 -38.74 15.99
N ARG A 49 -6.08 -37.63 15.28
CA ARG A 49 -5.30 -37.14 14.11
C ARG A 49 -5.81 -35.87 13.44
N VAL A 50 -6.43 -34.94 14.17
CA VAL A 50 -6.76 -33.62 13.59
C VAL A 50 -6.43 -32.53 14.61
N ALA A 51 -5.13 -32.27 14.75
CA ALA A 51 -4.60 -31.07 15.39
C ALA A 51 -3.75 -30.33 14.35
N THR A 52 -4.36 -29.99 13.21
CA THR A 52 -3.77 -29.13 12.18
C THR A 52 -4.88 -28.71 11.21
N ALA A 53 -5.58 -27.63 11.54
CA ALA A 53 -6.39 -26.80 10.64
C ALA A 53 -7.27 -25.87 11.51
N ALA A 54 -6.64 -24.88 12.14
CA ALA A 54 -7.35 -23.82 12.84
C ALA A 54 -6.64 -22.48 12.66
N CYS A 55 -6.25 -22.14 11.42
CA CYS A 55 -5.84 -20.79 11.00
C CYS A 55 -6.32 -20.44 9.58
N ALA A 56 -7.43 -21.05 9.12
CA ALA A 56 -8.07 -20.63 7.88
C ALA A 56 -9.56 -20.47 8.17
N LEU A 57 -10.14 -19.33 7.79
CA LEU A 57 -11.51 -18.85 8.03
C LEU A 57 -11.67 -17.77 9.12
N ILE A 58 -10.88 -16.69 9.04
CA ILE A 58 -11.35 -15.35 9.43
C ILE A 58 -11.07 -14.36 8.29
N VAL A 59 -11.51 -14.66 7.07
CA VAL A 59 -11.71 -13.61 6.05
C VAL A 59 -12.94 -13.99 5.24
N THR A 60 -14.12 -13.85 5.81
CA THR A 60 -15.34 -13.72 5.00
C THR A 60 -16.29 -12.74 5.67
N GLY A 61 -16.43 -11.58 5.03
CA GLY A 61 -17.68 -10.85 5.00
C GLY A 61 -18.01 -10.06 6.26
N VAL A 62 -17.22 -9.03 6.55
CA VAL A 62 -17.64 -7.95 7.42
C VAL A 62 -17.14 -6.63 6.82
N VAL A 63 -17.91 -6.10 5.86
CA VAL A 63 -17.86 -4.68 5.55
C VAL A 63 -18.44 -3.98 6.79
N LEU A 64 -17.59 -3.60 7.74
CA LEU A 64 -18.00 -2.77 8.88
C LEU A 64 -17.03 -1.61 9.06
N THR A 65 -17.62 -0.43 8.94
CA THR A 65 -17.13 0.92 9.20
C THR A 65 -16.77 1.14 10.67
N ASN A 66 -15.79 0.42 11.22
CA ASN A 66 -15.39 0.56 12.61
C ASN A 66 -13.94 1.03 12.72
N GLU A 67 -13.71 2.13 13.42
CA GLU A 67 -12.40 2.78 13.65
C GLU A 67 -11.33 1.80 14.18
N HIS A 68 -11.75 0.72 14.84
CA HIS A 68 -10.86 -0.34 15.34
C HIS A 68 -10.23 -1.23 14.25
N VAL A 69 -10.90 -1.41 13.09
CA VAL A 69 -10.32 -2.15 11.94
C VAL A 69 -9.32 -1.24 11.20
N MET A 70 -9.58 0.07 11.17
CA MET A 70 -8.67 1.08 10.61
C MET A 70 -7.36 1.16 11.40
N ALA A 71 -7.40 1.02 12.72
CA ALA A 71 -6.19 1.00 13.55
C ALA A 71 -5.28 -0.20 13.25
N SER A 72 -5.84 -1.38 12.94
CA SER A 72 -5.07 -2.55 12.49
C SER A 72 -4.60 -2.39 11.04
N ILE A 73 -5.37 -1.71 10.20
CA ILE A 73 -5.00 -1.42 8.81
C ILE A 73 -3.86 -0.39 8.73
N ASN A 74 -3.80 0.58 9.64
CA ASN A 74 -2.75 1.62 9.71
C ASN A 74 -1.36 1.09 10.11
N GLU A 75 -1.22 -0.16 10.58
CA GLU A 75 0.10 -0.80 10.75
C GLU A 75 0.69 -1.31 9.43
N PHE A 76 -0.14 -1.50 8.39
CA PHE A 76 0.30 -2.02 7.09
C PHE A 76 0.74 -0.86 6.18
N PHE A 77 1.88 -1.02 5.49
CA PHE A 77 2.48 0.03 4.65
C PHE A 77 2.80 1.33 5.41
N ASN A 78 3.41 1.23 6.59
CA ASN A 78 3.89 2.40 7.35
C ASN A 78 5.17 3.02 6.75
N PHE A 79 5.10 3.40 5.48
CA PHE A 79 6.16 4.11 4.76
C PHE A 79 6.16 5.62 5.08
N GLY A 80 5.29 6.09 6.00
CA GLY A 80 5.12 7.51 6.31
C GLY A 80 4.53 8.34 5.18
N ASP A 81 3.95 7.68 4.17
CA ASP A 81 3.36 8.33 3.00
C ASP A 81 1.87 8.59 3.21
N LYS A 82 1.54 9.86 3.47
CA LYS A 82 0.17 10.30 3.74
C LYS A 82 -0.81 10.02 2.59
N GLY A 83 -0.32 9.97 1.35
CA GLY A 83 -1.16 9.64 0.19
C GLY A 83 -1.58 8.18 0.22
N ILE A 84 -0.66 7.29 0.59
CA ILE A 84 -0.96 5.87 0.79
C ILE A 84 -1.89 5.71 1.99
N GLU A 85 -1.60 6.32 3.15
CA GLU A 85 -2.48 6.26 4.32
C GLU A 85 -3.92 6.67 3.98
N GLN A 86 -4.09 7.76 3.22
CA GLN A 86 -5.41 8.20 2.76
C GLN A 86 -6.07 7.18 1.82
N ALA A 87 -5.32 6.62 0.87
CA ALA A 87 -5.83 5.60 -0.05
C ALA A 87 -6.34 4.36 0.71
N ILE A 88 -5.54 3.91 1.67
CA ILE A 88 -5.85 2.78 2.55
C ILE A 88 -7.12 3.05 3.35
N ASN A 89 -7.22 4.23 3.97
CA ASN A 89 -8.37 4.65 4.75
C ASN A 89 -9.67 4.76 3.91
N ASN A 90 -9.54 4.93 2.59
CA ASN A 90 -10.66 4.93 1.65
C ASN A 90 -10.90 3.56 0.99
N GLY A 91 -10.29 2.49 1.50
CA GLY A 91 -10.52 1.11 1.04
C GLY A 91 -9.89 0.80 -0.32
N PHE A 92 -8.79 1.47 -0.68
CA PHE A 92 -8.09 1.24 -1.94
C PHE A 92 -7.34 -0.10 -1.98
N ILE A 93 -6.91 -0.63 -0.83
CA ILE A 93 -6.22 -1.93 -0.73
C ILE A 93 -7.07 -3.06 -1.30
N GLN A 94 -6.39 -3.98 -1.97
CA GLN A 94 -6.92 -5.26 -2.41
C GLN A 94 -6.34 -6.38 -1.54
N GLU A 95 -7.22 -7.18 -0.96
CA GLU A 95 -6.85 -8.43 -0.29
C GLU A 95 -6.61 -9.54 -1.32
N SER A 96 -5.56 -10.31 -1.10
CA SER A 96 -5.13 -11.47 -1.88
C SER A 96 -4.95 -12.67 -0.96
N ASP A 97 -5.40 -13.85 -1.42
CA ASP A 97 -5.20 -15.13 -0.72
C ASP A 97 -4.18 -16.01 -1.47
N SER A 98 -3.33 -15.39 -2.29
CA SER A 98 -2.35 -16.07 -3.13
C SER A 98 -1.21 -16.59 -2.27
N THR A 99 -1.14 -17.91 -2.12
CA THR A 99 -0.17 -18.61 -1.27
C THR A 99 0.51 -19.71 -2.06
N ILE A 100 1.82 -19.86 -1.87
CA ILE A 100 2.57 -21.00 -2.40
C ILE A 100 3.70 -21.41 -1.45
N THR A 101 3.98 -22.70 -1.37
CA THR A 101 5.07 -23.26 -0.55
C THR A 101 6.06 -23.96 -1.44
N ASP A 102 7.34 -23.64 -1.25
CA ASP A 102 8.48 -24.31 -1.87
C ASP A 102 9.69 -24.19 -0.94
N GLN A 103 10.62 -25.14 -0.99
CA GLN A 103 11.84 -25.17 -0.17
C GLN A 103 11.62 -24.95 1.35
N GLY A 104 10.49 -25.40 1.88
CA GLY A 104 10.14 -25.21 3.30
C GLY A 104 9.83 -23.75 3.68
N ILE A 105 9.52 -22.90 2.70
CA ILE A 105 9.07 -21.51 2.91
C ILE A 105 7.72 -21.35 2.24
N LYS A 106 6.71 -20.97 3.03
CA LYS A 106 5.40 -20.56 2.54
C LYS A 106 5.42 -19.05 2.32
N ILE A 107 5.14 -18.59 1.11
CA ILE A 107 4.98 -17.16 0.80
C ILE A 107 3.52 -16.91 0.47
N THR A 108 2.95 -15.88 1.09
CA THR A 108 1.60 -15.38 0.80
C THR A 108 1.70 -13.92 0.39
N LEU A 109 1.02 -13.53 -0.69
CA LEU A 109 0.71 -12.13 -0.97
C LEU A 109 -0.61 -11.84 -0.28
N ASP A 110 -0.56 -11.19 0.88
CA ASP A 110 -1.74 -10.92 1.71
C ASP A 110 -2.52 -9.72 1.16
N LYS A 111 -1.81 -8.64 0.83
CA LYS A 111 -2.41 -7.38 0.35
C LYS A 111 -1.58 -6.74 -0.75
N HIS A 112 -2.26 -6.00 -1.61
CA HIS A 112 -1.61 -5.15 -2.60
C HIS A 112 -2.49 -3.94 -2.97
N PHE A 113 -1.87 -2.95 -3.59
CA PHE A 113 -2.57 -1.88 -4.30
C PHE A 113 -1.73 -1.45 -5.49
N SER A 114 -2.36 -0.91 -6.53
CA SER A 114 -1.66 -0.31 -7.66
C SER A 114 -2.54 0.76 -8.30
N ASP A 115 -1.97 1.92 -8.55
CA ASP A 115 -2.47 2.87 -9.54
C ASP A 115 -1.34 3.23 -10.51
N ALA A 116 -1.52 4.27 -11.34
CA ALA A 116 -0.50 4.68 -12.29
C ALA A 116 0.79 5.21 -11.62
N ASN A 117 0.71 5.66 -10.38
CA ASN A 117 1.76 6.39 -9.67
C ASN A 117 2.51 5.50 -8.68
N LYS A 118 1.83 4.58 -7.99
CA LYS A 118 2.44 3.73 -6.96
C LYS A 118 1.90 2.31 -7.00
N LEU A 119 2.76 1.39 -6.56
CA LEU A 119 2.49 -0.02 -6.36
C LEU A 119 2.92 -0.41 -4.94
N GLY A 120 2.04 -1.06 -4.19
CA GLY A 120 2.34 -1.62 -2.88
C GLY A 120 2.10 -3.12 -2.85
N LEU A 121 3.04 -3.89 -2.31
CA LEU A 121 2.95 -5.34 -2.11
C LEU A 121 3.27 -5.67 -0.65
N ASN A 122 2.42 -6.48 -0.01
CA ASN A 122 2.60 -6.96 1.35
C ASN A 122 2.64 -8.48 1.33
N PHE A 123 3.80 -9.02 1.69
CA PHE A 123 4.05 -10.45 1.72
C PHE A 123 4.16 -10.94 3.16
N HIS A 124 3.69 -12.16 3.37
CA HIS A 124 3.92 -12.92 4.58
C HIS A 124 4.70 -14.20 4.25
N LEU A 125 5.85 -14.37 4.89
CA LEU A 125 6.71 -15.54 4.77
C LEU A 125 6.66 -16.34 6.07
N ALA A 126 6.44 -17.65 5.95
CA ALA A 126 6.53 -18.58 7.07
C ALA A 126 7.55 -19.68 6.75
N PHE A 127 8.61 -19.76 7.57
CA PHE A 127 9.66 -20.77 7.48
C PHE A 127 9.26 -22.01 8.27
N GLU A 128 9.27 -23.19 7.63
CA GLU A 128 9.02 -24.47 8.30
C GLU A 128 10.06 -24.78 9.38
N ASP A 129 11.29 -24.30 9.20
CA ASP A 129 12.37 -24.31 10.19
C ASP A 129 12.67 -22.87 10.66
N PRO A 130 12.06 -22.41 11.78
CA PRO A 130 12.32 -21.09 12.34
C PRO A 130 13.78 -20.87 12.74
N SER A 131 14.57 -21.94 12.93
CA SER A 131 15.97 -21.80 13.35
C SER A 131 16.85 -21.12 12.30
N ILE A 132 16.40 -21.09 11.03
CA ILE A 132 17.02 -20.31 9.95
C ILE A 132 17.03 -18.82 10.28
N LEU A 133 16.08 -18.33 11.09
CA LEU A 133 15.95 -16.94 11.49
C LEU A 133 16.79 -16.54 12.72
N ASN A 134 17.55 -17.47 13.29
CA ASN A 134 18.41 -17.16 14.42
C ASN A 134 19.50 -16.16 14.02
N ASN A 135 19.61 -15.06 14.76
CA ASN A 135 20.57 -13.97 14.52
C ASN A 135 20.45 -13.32 13.13
N VAL A 136 19.26 -13.33 12.54
CA VAL A 136 18.99 -12.64 11.29
C VAL A 136 18.90 -11.13 11.51
N ARG A 137 19.49 -10.40 10.57
CA ARG A 137 19.39 -8.95 10.44
C ARG A 137 18.20 -8.57 9.56
N GLU A 138 18.07 -9.26 8.42
CA GLU A 138 17.14 -8.91 7.36
C GLU A 138 16.82 -10.14 6.50
N VAL A 139 15.62 -10.16 5.93
CA VAL A 139 15.25 -11.12 4.88
C VAL A 139 14.78 -10.35 3.65
N SER A 140 15.31 -10.67 2.48
CA SER A 140 14.83 -10.11 1.22
C SER A 140 14.42 -11.21 0.25
N MET A 141 13.77 -10.83 -0.85
CA MET A 141 13.39 -11.74 -1.91
C MET A 141 13.97 -11.27 -3.23
N ASP A 142 14.43 -12.19 -4.08
CA ASP A 142 14.65 -11.88 -5.50
C ASP A 142 13.34 -12.18 -6.23
N TYR A 143 12.69 -11.19 -6.83
CA TYR A 143 11.41 -11.41 -7.51
C TYR A 143 11.17 -10.49 -8.71
N ARG A 144 10.20 -10.87 -9.53
CA ARG A 144 9.76 -10.12 -10.70
C ARG A 144 8.24 -10.02 -10.71
N LEU A 145 7.71 -8.82 -10.92
CA LEU A 145 6.30 -8.60 -11.21
C LEU A 145 6.10 -8.57 -12.73
N LYS A 146 5.35 -9.55 -13.23
CA LYS A 146 5.03 -9.72 -14.63
C LYS A 146 3.53 -9.53 -14.85
N ASN A 147 3.15 -8.76 -15.84
CA ASN A 147 1.75 -8.55 -16.20
C ASN A 147 1.22 -9.69 -17.10
N GLY A 148 -0.11 -9.79 -17.24
CA GLY A 148 -0.75 -10.85 -18.03
C GLY A 148 -0.43 -10.82 -19.54
N ASP A 149 -0.06 -9.65 -20.07
CA ASP A 149 0.41 -9.48 -21.45
C ASP A 149 1.86 -9.92 -21.68
N GLY A 150 2.56 -10.29 -20.60
CA GLY A 150 3.93 -10.75 -20.62
C GLY A 150 4.97 -9.69 -20.26
N ASP A 151 4.57 -8.43 -20.12
CA ASP A 151 5.50 -7.33 -19.81
C ASP A 151 5.97 -7.39 -18.36
N TYR A 152 7.23 -7.00 -18.11
CA TYR A 152 7.82 -6.99 -16.78
C TYR A 152 7.74 -5.58 -16.19
N ILE A 153 6.93 -5.42 -15.16
CA ILE A 153 6.62 -4.11 -14.55
C ILE A 153 7.72 -3.69 -13.58
N TYR A 154 8.16 -4.63 -12.75
CA TYR A 154 9.16 -4.40 -11.72
C TYR A 154 10.01 -5.66 -11.52
N GLU A 155 11.32 -5.49 -11.33
CA GLU A 155 12.25 -6.58 -11.10
C GLU A 155 13.20 -6.19 -9.97
N PHE A 156 13.11 -6.89 -8.85
CA PHE A 156 14.05 -6.78 -7.73
C PHE A 156 14.88 -8.05 -7.70
N ILE A 157 15.96 -8.05 -8.48
CA ILE A 157 16.87 -9.18 -8.68
C ILE A 157 18.32 -8.67 -8.57
N PRO A 158 19.31 -9.53 -8.25
CA PRO A 158 20.70 -9.11 -8.19
C PRO A 158 21.23 -8.73 -9.59
N ASP A 159 22.17 -7.78 -9.63
CA ASP A 159 22.83 -7.30 -10.86
C ASP A 159 23.51 -8.39 -11.68
N THR A 160 23.74 -9.57 -11.09
CA THR A 160 24.29 -10.74 -11.78
C THR A 160 23.28 -11.44 -12.68
N LYS A 161 21.99 -11.12 -12.58
CA LYS A 161 20.92 -11.65 -13.43
C LYS A 161 20.46 -10.58 -14.44
N PRO A 162 20.26 -10.93 -15.71
CA PRO A 162 19.73 -9.99 -16.68
C PRO A 162 18.29 -9.60 -16.34
N LEU A 163 17.99 -8.31 -16.48
CA LEU A 163 16.62 -7.80 -16.49
C LEU A 163 15.88 -8.36 -17.72
N LYS A 164 14.59 -8.65 -17.55
CA LYS A 164 13.70 -9.09 -18.63
C LYS A 164 12.87 -7.93 -19.19
N GLY A 165 12.59 -6.92 -18.36
CA GLY A 165 11.92 -5.67 -18.74
C GLY A 165 12.90 -4.56 -19.09
N ASP A 166 12.34 -3.38 -19.41
CA ASP A 166 13.09 -2.16 -19.71
C ASP A 166 13.16 -1.19 -18.51
N ASN A 167 12.62 -1.59 -17.35
CA ASN A 167 12.54 -0.80 -16.12
C ASN A 167 11.93 0.61 -16.32
N ARG A 168 11.02 0.77 -17.29
CA ARG A 168 10.43 2.08 -17.62
C ARG A 168 9.38 2.56 -16.62
N TYR A 169 8.79 1.64 -15.86
CA TYR A 169 7.58 1.92 -15.09
C TYR A 169 7.87 2.56 -13.74
N THR A 170 9.02 2.24 -13.15
CA THR A 170 9.31 2.51 -11.75
C THR A 170 10.52 3.43 -11.62
N SER A 171 10.50 4.34 -10.66
CA SER A 171 11.56 5.31 -10.40
C SER A 171 12.25 5.13 -9.05
N GLY A 172 11.66 4.36 -8.15
CA GLY A 172 12.20 4.07 -6.82
C GLY A 172 11.42 2.97 -6.15
N SER A 173 12.04 2.34 -5.15
CA SER A 173 11.38 1.34 -4.32
C SER A 173 11.92 1.34 -2.90
N GLU A 174 11.04 1.20 -1.93
CA GLU A 174 11.37 1.00 -0.53
C GLU A 174 10.88 -0.38 -0.08
N HIS A 175 11.68 -1.05 0.74
CA HIS A 175 11.42 -2.41 1.22
C HIS A 175 11.59 -2.42 2.74
N GLN A 176 10.66 -3.04 3.44
CA GLN A 176 10.66 -3.10 4.91
C GLN A 176 10.29 -4.49 5.41
N ASN A 177 10.86 -4.87 6.57
CA ASN A 177 10.53 -6.10 7.28
C ASN A 177 9.92 -5.77 8.65
N PRO A 178 8.68 -5.23 8.72
CA PRO A 178 8.12 -4.70 9.96
C PRO A 178 7.91 -5.78 11.03
N ILE A 179 7.73 -7.04 10.62
CA ILE A 179 7.63 -8.20 11.52
C ILE A 179 8.71 -9.20 11.16
N LEU A 180 9.50 -9.59 12.17
CA LEU A 180 10.47 -10.68 12.12
C LEU A 180 10.39 -11.45 13.44
N ASP A 181 9.53 -12.47 13.49
CA ASP A 181 9.36 -13.33 14.67
C ASP A 181 10.16 -14.63 14.49
N ILE A 182 11.35 -14.62 15.09
CA ILE A 182 12.30 -15.74 15.08
C ILE A 182 11.67 -17.00 15.69
N LYS A 183 10.75 -16.88 16.65
CA LYS A 183 10.19 -18.04 17.36
C LYS A 183 9.16 -18.77 16.51
N THR A 184 8.33 -18.03 15.80
CA THR A 184 7.28 -18.59 14.94
C THR A 184 7.78 -18.88 13.53
N GLY A 185 8.89 -18.27 13.12
CA GLY A 185 9.40 -18.37 11.75
C GLY A 185 8.65 -17.44 10.79
N GLU A 186 7.95 -16.41 11.30
CA GLU A 186 7.11 -15.52 10.51
C GLU A 186 7.79 -14.19 10.22
N ILE A 187 7.67 -13.74 8.97
CA ILE A 187 8.19 -12.47 8.49
C ILE A 187 7.12 -11.77 7.66
N GLN A 188 6.93 -10.49 7.91
CA GLN A 188 6.24 -9.59 7.00
C GLN A 188 7.28 -8.86 6.15
N TYR A 189 7.05 -8.80 4.84
CA TYR A 189 7.91 -8.10 3.89
C TYR A 189 7.05 -7.17 3.02
N ASP A 190 7.24 -5.88 3.21
CA ASP A 190 6.46 -4.83 2.55
C ASP A 190 7.31 -4.14 1.50
N VAL A 191 6.69 -3.86 0.35
CA VAL A 191 7.33 -3.19 -0.78
C VAL A 191 6.45 -2.03 -1.20
N LEU A 192 7.04 -0.86 -1.31
CA LEU A 192 6.47 0.30 -1.97
C LEU A 192 7.31 0.64 -3.19
N THR A 193 6.67 0.86 -4.33
CA THR A 193 7.33 1.25 -5.58
C THR A 193 6.65 2.47 -6.17
N ASP A 194 7.46 3.46 -6.54
CA ASP A 194 7.02 4.73 -7.12
C ASP A 194 7.21 4.77 -8.64
N SER A 195 6.33 5.51 -9.31
CA SER A 195 6.43 5.93 -10.70
C SER A 195 6.31 7.45 -10.79
N ASN A 196 7.44 8.13 -10.88
CA ASN A 196 7.47 9.58 -11.05
C ASN A 196 6.86 10.04 -12.38
N GLU A 197 6.76 9.16 -13.38
CA GLU A 197 6.09 9.45 -14.66
C GLU A 197 4.60 9.09 -14.66
N GLY A 198 4.13 8.37 -13.62
CA GLY A 198 2.74 7.96 -13.49
C GLY A 198 2.31 7.04 -14.63
N VAL A 199 3.06 5.95 -14.84
CA VAL A 199 2.90 5.02 -15.98
C VAL A 199 2.76 3.55 -15.59
N ILE A 200 2.64 3.20 -14.30
CA ILE A 200 2.40 1.81 -13.88
C ILE A 200 1.08 1.32 -14.52
N PRO A 201 1.10 0.20 -15.27
CA PRO A 201 -0.10 -0.29 -15.93
C PRO A 201 -1.01 -1.00 -14.91
N SER A 202 -2.28 -1.17 -15.27
CA SER A 202 -3.17 -2.05 -14.50
C SER A 202 -2.63 -3.48 -14.47
N LEU A 203 -2.58 -4.07 -13.28
CA LEU A 203 -2.03 -5.41 -13.03
C LEU A 203 -3.00 -6.53 -13.44
N ARG A 204 -3.36 -6.62 -14.72
CA ARG A 204 -4.34 -7.62 -15.20
C ARG A 204 -3.67 -8.98 -15.35
N ASP A 205 -4.19 -9.99 -14.65
CA ASP A 205 -3.63 -11.34 -14.62
C ASP A 205 -2.12 -11.35 -14.27
N ALA A 206 -1.68 -10.38 -13.47
CA ALA A 206 -0.28 -10.24 -13.11
C ALA A 206 0.16 -11.35 -12.15
N VAL A 207 1.45 -11.68 -12.21
CA VAL A 207 2.09 -12.73 -11.40
C VAL A 207 3.39 -12.19 -10.84
N ILE A 208 3.61 -12.45 -9.55
CA ILE A 208 4.90 -12.25 -8.88
C ILE A 208 5.65 -13.58 -8.94
N GLU A 209 6.80 -13.56 -9.62
CA GLU A 209 7.72 -14.69 -9.73
C GLU A 209 8.86 -14.48 -8.72
N VAL A 210 8.82 -15.12 -7.55
CA VAL A 210 9.92 -15.11 -6.59
C VAL A 210 10.87 -16.26 -6.90
N GLU A 211 12.15 -15.94 -7.05
CA GLU A 211 13.21 -16.87 -7.46
C GLU A 211 14.08 -17.32 -6.29
N SER A 212 14.21 -16.47 -5.27
CA SER A 212 14.94 -16.84 -4.07
C SER A 212 14.56 -15.97 -2.88
N VAL A 213 14.72 -16.54 -1.68
CA VAL A 213 14.69 -15.81 -0.42
C VAL A 213 16.13 -15.69 0.10
N ASN A 214 16.56 -14.48 0.41
CA ASN A 214 17.89 -14.18 0.93
C ASN A 214 17.80 -13.84 2.42
N VAL A 215 18.54 -14.56 3.25
CA VAL A 215 18.60 -14.35 4.69
C VAL A 215 19.96 -13.75 5.03
N PHE A 216 19.97 -12.51 5.53
CA PHE A 216 21.17 -11.80 5.92
C PHE A 216 21.36 -11.90 7.42
N TYR A 217 22.47 -12.49 7.86
CA TYR A 217 22.78 -12.65 9.28
C TYR A 217 23.57 -11.47 9.82
N ASN A 218 23.50 -11.26 11.14
CA ASN A 218 24.30 -10.24 11.83
C ASN A 218 25.82 -10.48 11.71
N THR A 219 26.23 -11.68 11.33
CA THR A 219 27.64 -12.04 11.05
C THR A 219 28.14 -11.52 9.69
N GLY A 220 27.23 -11.05 8.83
CA GLY A 220 27.52 -10.72 7.42
C GLY A 220 27.40 -11.91 6.47
N GLU A 221 27.12 -13.12 6.98
CA GLU A 221 26.80 -14.28 6.14
C GLU A 221 25.45 -14.08 5.44
N ILE A 222 25.35 -14.59 4.21
CA ILE A 222 24.12 -14.59 3.43
C ILE A 222 23.78 -16.04 3.11
N LYS A 223 22.59 -16.48 3.52
CA LYS A 223 22.02 -17.74 3.08
C LYS A 223 20.97 -17.45 2.01
N LYS A 224 21.24 -17.91 0.79
CA LYS A 224 20.31 -17.86 -0.33
C LYS A 224 19.55 -19.18 -0.44
N ILE A 225 18.23 -19.10 -0.58
CA ILE A 225 17.34 -20.24 -0.75
C ILE A 225 16.63 -20.07 -2.08
N ASP A 226 17.11 -20.77 -3.11
CA ASP A 226 16.53 -20.74 -4.45
C ASP A 226 15.28 -21.60 -4.52
N GLY A 227 14.20 -21.06 -5.09
CA GLY A 227 12.92 -21.76 -5.22
C GLY A 227 12.08 -21.17 -6.34
N ASN A 228 10.81 -21.56 -6.37
CA ASN A 228 9.87 -21.14 -7.40
C ASN A 228 8.49 -20.87 -6.79
N TRP A 229 8.31 -19.64 -6.30
CA TRP A 229 7.03 -19.18 -5.79
C TRP A 229 6.39 -18.27 -6.85
N LYS A 230 5.24 -18.70 -7.38
CA LYS A 230 4.45 -17.92 -8.33
C LYS A 230 3.14 -17.51 -7.69
N LEU A 231 3.03 -16.23 -7.37
CA LEU A 231 1.88 -15.65 -6.68
C LEU A 231 1.06 -14.88 -7.71
N SER A 232 -0.18 -15.29 -7.94
CA SER A 232 -1.14 -14.48 -8.71
C SER A 232 -1.47 -13.19 -7.95
N VAL A 233 -1.48 -12.07 -8.66
CA VAL A 233 -1.97 -10.78 -8.17
C VAL A 233 -3.43 -10.66 -8.61
N ALA A 234 -4.34 -10.81 -7.67
CA ALA A 234 -5.77 -10.69 -7.99
C ALA A 234 -6.08 -9.24 -8.36
N ASN A 235 -6.63 -9.03 -9.56
CA ASN A 235 -7.10 -7.71 -9.96
C ASN A 235 -8.62 -7.62 -9.81
N LYS A 236 -9.07 -7.10 -8.66
CA LYS A 236 -10.49 -6.82 -8.41
C LYS A 236 -10.90 -5.45 -8.98
N ASP A 237 -9.98 -4.70 -9.60
CA ASP A 237 -10.24 -3.34 -10.13
C ASP A 237 -11.17 -3.31 -11.35
N ASN A 238 -11.56 -4.46 -11.89
CA ASN A 238 -12.65 -4.51 -12.88
C ASN A 238 -13.99 -3.96 -12.33
N GLU A 239 -14.09 -3.69 -11.02
CA GLU A 239 -15.29 -3.20 -10.35
C GLU A 239 -15.21 -1.77 -9.81
N LYS A 240 -14.03 -1.11 -9.81
CA LYS A 240 -13.89 0.27 -9.30
C LYS A 240 -13.80 1.28 -10.46
N PRO A 241 -14.58 2.38 -10.43
CA PRO A 241 -14.45 3.44 -11.44
C PRO A 241 -13.03 4.02 -11.42
N ASP A 242 -12.59 4.55 -12.56
CA ASP A 242 -11.35 5.34 -12.64
C ASP A 242 -11.46 6.51 -11.66
N LEU A 243 -10.73 6.46 -10.56
CA LEU A 243 -10.76 7.45 -9.49
C LEU A 243 -9.83 8.62 -9.80
N THR A 244 -9.36 8.80 -11.05
CA THR A 244 -8.44 9.88 -11.38
C THR A 244 -9.14 11.25 -11.38
N VAL A 245 -8.62 12.18 -10.56
CA VAL A 245 -9.01 13.61 -10.61
C VAL A 245 -7.96 14.39 -11.40
N GLN A 246 -8.40 15.10 -12.44
CA GLN A 246 -7.51 15.91 -13.28
C GLN A 246 -7.51 17.37 -12.84
N TYR A 247 -6.33 17.98 -12.89
CA TYR A 247 -6.15 19.41 -12.71
C TYR A 247 -5.60 20.05 -13.99
N ALA A 248 -5.90 21.34 -14.19
CA ALA A 248 -5.40 22.14 -15.29
C ALA A 248 -4.79 23.44 -14.78
N MET A 249 -3.77 23.94 -15.47
CA MET A 249 -3.26 25.28 -15.21
C MET A 249 -4.34 26.33 -15.44
N LYS A 250 -4.46 27.25 -14.49
CA LYS A 250 -5.30 28.43 -14.64
C LYS A 250 -4.67 29.48 -15.56
N ASP A 251 -3.35 29.71 -15.40
CA ASP A 251 -2.60 30.71 -16.15
C ASP A 251 -1.60 30.05 -17.10
N GLN A 252 -1.87 30.12 -18.40
CA GLN A 252 -1.02 29.55 -19.45
C GLN A 252 0.28 30.36 -19.68
N THR A 253 0.42 31.54 -19.09
CA THR A 253 1.60 32.41 -19.24
C THR A 253 2.65 32.22 -18.15
N SER A 254 2.40 31.34 -17.16
CA SER A 254 3.39 31.02 -16.12
C SER A 254 4.68 30.48 -16.74
N ILE A 255 5.83 30.79 -16.13
CA ILE A 255 7.11 30.16 -16.51
C ILE A 255 7.12 28.65 -16.25
N ILE A 256 6.22 28.17 -15.36
CA ILE A 256 6.01 26.76 -15.07
C ILE A 256 4.90 26.23 -15.95
N GLN A 257 5.25 25.38 -16.91
CA GLN A 257 4.33 24.85 -17.91
C GLN A 257 3.97 23.40 -17.59
N VAL A 258 2.91 23.21 -16.80
CA VAL A 258 2.33 21.92 -16.41
C VAL A 258 1.54 21.31 -17.57
N THR A 259 1.92 20.10 -17.97
CA THR A 259 1.30 19.36 -19.08
C THR A 259 0.44 18.19 -18.59
N LYS A 260 0.71 17.67 -17.37
CA LYS A 260 -0.05 16.60 -16.72
C LYS A 260 -0.18 16.92 -15.23
N ALA A 261 -1.38 16.77 -14.68
CA ALA A 261 -1.64 16.86 -13.25
C ALA A 261 -2.82 15.95 -12.89
N ASN A 262 -2.52 14.72 -12.50
CA ASN A 262 -3.51 13.67 -12.24
C ASN A 262 -3.35 13.18 -10.80
N ALA A 263 -4.36 13.43 -9.97
CA ALA A 263 -4.47 12.82 -8.66
C ALA A 263 -5.11 11.44 -8.82
N ASN A 264 -4.31 10.41 -8.54
CA ASN A 264 -4.75 9.03 -8.42
C ASN A 264 -5.01 8.71 -6.93
N PRO A 265 -5.55 7.52 -6.62
CA PRO A 265 -5.79 7.11 -5.23
C PRO A 265 -4.61 7.28 -4.28
N THR A 266 -3.36 7.11 -4.74
CA THR A 266 -2.18 7.15 -3.86
C THR A 266 -1.42 8.48 -3.87
N SER A 267 -1.58 9.31 -4.90
CA SER A 267 -0.76 10.52 -5.09
C SER A 267 -1.19 11.36 -6.29
N LEU A 268 -0.69 12.60 -6.33
CA LEU A 268 -0.81 13.53 -7.43
C LEU A 268 0.46 13.42 -8.26
N ASN A 269 0.32 12.91 -9.49
CA ASN A 269 1.39 12.89 -10.46
C ASN A 269 1.34 14.16 -11.30
N LEU A 270 2.47 14.87 -11.35
CA LEU A 270 2.60 16.14 -12.04
C LEU A 270 3.77 16.07 -13.01
N THR A 271 3.53 16.45 -14.26
CA THR A 271 4.58 16.70 -15.25
C THR A 271 4.54 18.14 -15.68
N PHE A 272 5.68 18.83 -15.57
CA PHE A 272 5.81 20.22 -15.97
C PHE A 272 7.15 20.47 -16.65
N SER A 273 7.23 21.58 -17.37
CA SER A 273 8.45 22.03 -18.03
C SER A 273 8.79 23.46 -17.68
N LEU A 274 10.08 23.75 -17.73
CA LEU A 274 10.67 25.05 -17.54
C LEU A 274 11.55 25.38 -18.75
N ASP A 275 11.53 26.63 -19.18
CA ASP A 275 12.41 27.09 -20.23
C ASP A 275 13.86 27.19 -19.73
N GLY A 276 14.80 26.65 -20.49
CA GLY A 276 16.21 26.53 -20.10
C GLY A 276 16.56 25.14 -19.55
N ILE A 277 17.86 24.96 -19.27
CA ILE A 277 18.41 23.71 -18.75
C ILE A 277 18.89 23.94 -17.31
N TYR A 278 18.25 23.25 -16.37
CA TYR A 278 18.57 23.29 -14.94
C TYR A 278 19.42 22.06 -14.56
N GLU A 279 20.74 22.25 -14.55
CA GLU A 279 21.69 21.17 -14.24
C GLU A 279 21.65 20.77 -12.77
N ASN A 280 21.49 21.72 -11.85
CA ASN A 280 21.46 21.46 -10.41
C ASN A 280 20.14 20.81 -9.98
N GLU A 281 20.18 19.55 -9.57
CA GLU A 281 19.01 18.81 -9.08
C GLU A 281 18.47 19.35 -7.75
N ASN A 282 19.32 19.98 -6.94
CA ASN A 282 18.91 20.64 -5.70
C ASN A 282 17.95 21.82 -5.94
N THR A 283 17.75 22.25 -7.18
CA THR A 283 16.73 23.25 -7.52
C THR A 283 15.31 22.74 -7.26
N PHE A 284 15.11 21.42 -7.28
CA PHE A 284 13.79 20.80 -7.26
C PHE A 284 13.49 20.02 -5.97
N VAL A 285 14.42 19.96 -5.02
CA VAL A 285 14.25 19.16 -3.79
C VAL A 285 13.21 19.77 -2.84
N ASP A 286 13.04 21.09 -2.87
CA ASP A 286 12.10 21.82 -2.00
C ASP A 286 10.79 22.19 -2.72
N MET A 287 10.49 21.54 -3.84
CA MET A 287 9.20 21.73 -4.51
C MET A 287 8.06 21.28 -3.61
N LYS A 288 6.97 22.05 -3.64
CA LYS A 288 5.77 21.74 -2.88
C LYS A 288 4.49 22.12 -3.60
N ILE A 289 3.42 21.43 -3.22
CA ILE A 289 2.05 21.83 -3.53
C ILE A 289 1.43 22.43 -2.27
N VAL A 290 0.68 23.52 -2.45
CA VAL A 290 -0.17 24.09 -1.42
C VAL A 290 -1.62 23.98 -1.86
N ASP A 291 -2.50 23.45 -1.00
CA ASP A 291 -3.93 23.38 -1.27
C ASP A 291 -4.66 24.70 -0.92
N GLU A 292 -5.98 24.71 -1.05
CA GLU A 292 -6.81 25.88 -0.77
C GLU A 292 -6.93 26.22 0.72
N ASP A 293 -6.67 25.25 1.60
CA ASP A 293 -6.66 25.42 3.06
C ASP A 293 -5.28 25.87 3.59
N GLY A 294 -4.26 25.89 2.72
CA GLY A 294 -2.90 26.26 3.06
C GLY A 294 -2.03 25.12 3.57
N ASN A 295 -2.48 23.86 3.45
CA ASN A 295 -1.65 22.70 3.76
C ASN A 295 -0.55 22.55 2.71
N GLU A 296 0.67 22.28 3.17
CA GLU A 296 1.83 22.10 2.30
C GLU A 296 2.19 20.62 2.16
N TYR A 297 2.47 20.21 0.93
CA TYR A 297 2.83 18.85 0.56
C TYR A 297 4.15 18.87 -0.21
N GLY A 298 5.21 18.35 0.41
CA GLY A 298 6.53 18.26 -0.22
C GLY A 298 6.59 17.15 -1.28
N VAL A 299 7.55 17.29 -2.19
CA VAL A 299 7.88 16.26 -3.18
C VAL A 299 8.45 14.99 -2.52
N THR A 300 8.03 13.81 -2.96
CA THR A 300 8.60 12.53 -2.50
C THR A 300 9.79 12.09 -3.35
N GLY A 301 9.80 12.49 -4.62
CA GLY A 301 10.88 12.25 -5.57
C GLY A 301 10.53 12.82 -6.94
N PHE A 302 11.50 12.95 -7.83
CA PHE A 302 11.25 13.42 -9.18
C PHE A 302 12.18 12.77 -10.20
N ARG A 303 11.74 12.76 -11.46
CA ARG A 303 12.57 12.46 -12.62
C ARG A 303 12.77 13.73 -13.42
N LYS A 304 14.03 14.03 -13.74
CA LYS A 304 14.41 15.15 -14.60
C LYS A 304 14.78 14.62 -15.99
N SER A 305 14.34 15.32 -17.02
CA SER A 305 14.83 15.13 -18.38
C SER A 305 14.96 16.47 -19.10
N THR A 306 15.74 16.50 -20.17
CA THR A 306 15.93 17.71 -20.98
C THR A 306 15.51 17.44 -22.40
N ARG A 307 14.63 18.28 -22.95
CA ARG A 307 14.17 18.19 -24.35
C ARG A 307 13.93 19.57 -24.91
N ASN A 308 14.42 19.84 -26.13
CA ASN A 308 14.22 21.11 -26.84
C ASN A 308 14.59 22.34 -26.00
N ASN A 309 15.72 22.29 -25.27
CA ASN A 309 16.18 23.35 -24.36
C ASN A 309 15.18 23.68 -23.22
N LYS A 310 14.38 22.68 -22.81
CA LYS A 310 13.53 22.74 -21.62
C LYS A 310 13.91 21.64 -20.65
N THR A 311 13.88 21.96 -19.37
CA THR A 311 13.90 20.97 -18.29
C THR A 311 12.48 20.50 -18.04
N ILE A 312 12.26 19.19 -18.13
CA ILE A 312 10.98 18.52 -17.85
C ILE A 312 11.14 17.76 -16.55
N ILE A 313 10.21 17.99 -15.63
CA ILE A 313 10.15 17.35 -14.33
C ILE A 313 8.85 16.55 -14.26
N SER A 314 8.96 15.29 -13.85
CA SER A 314 7.83 14.42 -13.52
C SER A 314 7.97 13.98 -12.06
N THR A 315 6.93 14.12 -11.26
CA THR A 315 7.02 13.97 -9.81
C THR A 315 5.67 13.59 -9.18
N ASN A 316 5.73 13.07 -7.95
CA ASN A 316 4.56 12.75 -7.14
C ASN A 316 4.50 13.62 -5.87
N PHE A 317 3.29 14.02 -5.51
CA PHE A 317 2.97 14.66 -4.23
C PHE A 317 1.94 13.82 -3.46
N PRO A 318 1.96 13.80 -2.11
CA PRO A 318 1.04 13.03 -1.28
C PRO A 318 -0.35 13.70 -1.17
N ILE A 319 -0.95 14.00 -2.33
CA ILE A 319 -2.32 14.50 -2.52
C ILE A 319 -3.04 13.44 -3.33
N THR A 320 -4.22 12.98 -2.94
CA THR A 320 -4.88 11.86 -3.60
C THR A 320 -6.12 12.31 -4.35
N SER A 321 -6.73 11.41 -5.12
CA SER A 321 -8.05 11.66 -5.69
C SER A 321 -9.17 11.77 -4.66
N TYR A 322 -8.93 11.28 -3.43
CA TYR A 322 -9.82 11.45 -2.28
C TYR A 322 -9.65 12.82 -1.61
N SER A 323 -8.67 13.62 -2.04
CA SER A 323 -8.53 15.00 -1.62
C SER A 323 -9.61 15.84 -2.30
N GLU A 324 -10.42 16.55 -1.52
CA GLU A 324 -11.51 17.41 -2.01
C GLU A 324 -11.04 18.79 -2.49
N ALA A 325 -9.72 18.97 -2.70
CA ALA A 325 -9.13 20.23 -3.11
C ALA A 325 -9.60 20.65 -4.51
N ASN A 326 -10.25 21.82 -4.63
CA ASN A 326 -10.65 22.35 -5.94
C ASN A 326 -9.52 23.14 -6.60
N LYS A 327 -8.60 23.64 -5.79
CA LYS A 327 -7.44 24.41 -6.22
C LYS A 327 -6.18 23.90 -5.55
N LEU A 328 -5.13 23.80 -6.34
CA LEU A 328 -3.77 23.49 -5.90
C LEU A 328 -2.82 24.57 -6.43
N LYS A 329 -1.69 24.76 -5.76
CA LYS A 329 -0.63 25.66 -6.22
C LYS A 329 0.71 24.98 -6.14
N LEU A 330 1.35 24.76 -7.29
CA LEU A 330 2.72 24.28 -7.36
C LEU A 330 3.67 25.45 -7.13
N ILE A 331 4.62 25.26 -6.21
CA ILE A 331 5.67 26.23 -5.90
C ILE A 331 7.02 25.54 -6.13
N VAL A 332 7.85 26.17 -6.94
CA VAL A 332 9.25 25.78 -7.15
C VAL A 332 10.11 26.95 -6.68
N GLU A 333 10.77 26.78 -5.54
CA GLU A 333 11.51 27.87 -4.89
C GLU A 333 12.59 28.45 -5.80
N GLY A 334 12.70 29.79 -5.83
CA GLY A 334 13.63 30.50 -6.70
C GLY A 334 13.24 30.52 -8.19
N ILE A 335 12.18 29.81 -8.59
CA ILE A 335 11.67 29.80 -9.97
C ILE A 335 10.34 30.55 -10.01
N GLY A 336 9.28 29.98 -9.42
CA GLY A 336 7.96 30.59 -9.45
C GLY A 336 6.85 29.68 -8.93
N GLU A 337 5.61 30.09 -9.16
CA GLU A 337 4.42 29.34 -8.78
C GLU A 337 3.39 29.27 -9.92
N VAL A 338 2.53 28.25 -9.87
CA VAL A 338 1.43 28.09 -10.82
C VAL A 338 0.20 27.51 -10.12
N GLU A 339 -0.96 28.14 -10.38
CA GLU A 339 -2.25 27.67 -9.89
C GLU A 339 -2.82 26.58 -10.81
N LEU A 340 -3.29 25.51 -10.19
CA LEU A 340 -3.97 24.38 -10.83
C LEU A 340 -5.41 24.32 -10.32
N LEU A 341 -6.37 24.16 -11.22
CA LEU A 341 -7.80 24.02 -10.90
C LEU A 341 -8.27 22.63 -11.29
N LYS A 342 -9.08 22.03 -10.43
CA LYS A 342 -9.79 20.78 -10.71
C LYS A 342 -10.68 20.96 -11.93
N LYS A 343 -10.61 20.01 -12.87
CA LYS A 343 -11.37 20.05 -14.14
C LYS A 343 -12.84 19.66 -13.96
#